data_AF-A0A2S6NLH1-F1
#
_entry.id   AF-A0A2S6NLH1-F1
#
_cell.length_a   1.000
_cell.length_b   1.000
_cell.length_c   1.000
_cell.angle_alpha   90.00
_cell.angle_beta   90.00
_cell.angle_gamma   90.00
#
_symmetry.space_group_name_H-M   'P 1'
#
loop_
_entity.id
_entity.type
_entity.pdbx_description
1 polymer ?
#
loop_
_entity_poly.entity_id
_entity_poly.type
_entity_poly.pdbx_seq_one_letter_code
_entity_poly.pdbx_strand_id
1 'polypeptide(L)'
;MGRSGLISRGDIVIVALQGDSGKPRPAVIIQANWFNTLATVVALPLTSHLQDAAALRINVAPSASNVTGSSPGSAGEAAAV
;
A
#
# COMPACT_ATOMS: atom_id res chain seq x y z
N MET A 1 1.44 -23.63 -9.33
CA MET A 1 2.59 -22.85 -8.82
C MET A 1 2.08 -21.51 -8.35
N GLY A 2 2.06 -21.27 -7.03
CA GLY A 2 1.55 -20.02 -6.45
C GLY A 2 2.46 -18.84 -6.77
N ARG A 3 1.89 -17.63 -6.83
CA ARG A 3 2.55 -16.36 -7.20
C ARG A 3 3.54 -15.86 -6.13
N SER A 4 4.22 -16.78 -5.44
CA SER A 4 5.11 -16.52 -4.31
C SER A 4 6.31 -15.70 -4.77
N GLY A 5 6.19 -14.37 -4.75
CA GLY A 5 7.30 -13.45 -5.00
C GLY A 5 6.99 -12.17 -5.76
N LEU A 6 5.79 -11.98 -6.33
CA LEU A 6 5.51 -10.76 -7.12
C LEU A 6 4.85 -9.63 -6.31
N ILE A 7 4.14 -9.95 -5.22
CA ILE A 7 3.40 -8.99 -4.40
C ILE A 7 3.47 -9.43 -2.94
N SER A 8 3.96 -8.56 -2.06
CA SER A 8 4.17 -8.79 -0.63
C SER A 8 3.55 -7.67 0.21
N ARG A 9 3.35 -7.94 1.50
CA ARG A 9 2.93 -6.92 2.47
C ARG A 9 3.90 -5.73 2.45
N GLY A 10 3.36 -4.52 2.31
CA GLY A 10 4.12 -3.28 2.21
C GLY A 10 4.36 -2.79 0.78
N ASP A 11 4.13 -3.63 -0.23
CA ASP A 11 4.29 -3.21 -1.63
C ASP A 11 3.23 -2.17 -2.01
N ILE A 12 3.65 -1.19 -2.81
CA ILE A 12 2.74 -0.22 -3.44
C ILE A 12 2.35 -0.73 -4.82
N VAL A 13 1.03 -0.79 -5.06
CA VAL A 13 0.44 -1.22 -6.32
C VAL A 13 -0.53 -0.16 -6.85
N ILE A 14 -0.75 -0.13 -8.15
CA ILE A 14 -1.82 0.67 -8.76
C ILE A 14 -3.07 -0.20 -8.86
N VAL A 15 -4.17 0.26 -8.25
CA VAL A 15 -5.47 -0.39 -8.30
C VAL A 15 -6.48 0.47 -9.03
N ALA A 16 -7.37 -0.18 -9.79
CA ALA A 16 -8.55 0.43 -10.37
C ALA A 16 -9.77 -0.28 -9.76
N LEU A 17 -10.31 0.29 -8.68
CA LEU A 17 -11.48 -0.25 -7.99
C LEU A 17 -12.75 0.15 -8.77
N GLN A 18 -13.71 -0.78 -8.88
CA GLN A 18 -15.00 -0.51 -9.49
C GLN A 18 -15.79 0.53 -8.67
N GLY A 19 -16.42 1.52 -9.31
CA GLY A 19 -17.14 2.64 -8.66
C GLY A 19 -16.57 4.03 -8.99
N ASP A 20 -16.85 5.04 -8.14
CA ASP A 20 -16.37 6.45 -8.27
C ASP A 20 -14.82 6.59 -8.33
N SER A 21 -14.11 5.50 -8.03
CA SER A 21 -12.65 5.40 -8.04
C SER A 21 -12.06 4.84 -9.34
N GLY A 22 -12.77 4.89 -10.47
CA GLY A 22 -12.30 4.34 -11.76
C GLY A 22 -10.96 4.88 -12.28
N LYS A 23 -10.41 5.95 -11.67
CA LYS A 23 -9.03 6.40 -11.90
C LYS A 23 -8.05 5.47 -11.17
N PRO A 24 -7.02 4.93 -11.86
CA PRO A 24 -5.96 4.17 -11.23
C PRO A 24 -5.33 4.98 -10.09
N ARG A 25 -5.26 4.41 -8.89
CA ARG A 25 -4.69 5.06 -7.70
C ARG A 25 -3.74 4.12 -6.98
N PRO A 26 -2.70 4.67 -6.31
CA PRO A 26 -1.80 3.88 -5.50
C PRO A 26 -2.52 3.29 -4.28
N ALA A 27 -2.14 2.07 -3.90
CA ALA A 27 -2.60 1.37 -2.71
C ALA A 27 -1.46 0.54 -2.12
N VAL A 28 -1.44 0.37 -0.79
CA VAL A 28 -0.47 -0.47 -0.10
C VAL A 28 -1.06 -1.85 0.22
N ILE A 29 -0.29 -2.92 -0.01
CA ILE A 29 -0.71 -4.28 0.35
C ILE A 29 -0.57 -4.46 1.86
N ILE A 30 -1.67 -4.81 2.53
CA ILE A 30 -1.68 -5.07 3.99
C ILE A 30 -1.87 -6.56 4.33
N GLN A 31 -2.26 -7.37 3.34
CA GLN A 31 -2.41 -8.82 3.49
C GLN A 31 -1.12 -9.47 3.98
N ALA A 32 -1.21 -10.34 4.99
CA ALA A 32 -0.06 -11.08 5.47
C ALA A 32 0.49 -12.02 4.39
N ASN A 33 1.81 -12.16 4.33
CA ASN A 33 2.51 -12.95 3.31
C ASN A 33 2.10 -14.44 3.32
N TRP A 34 1.60 -14.96 4.44
CA TRP A 34 1.06 -16.33 4.55
C TRP A 34 -0.16 -16.57 3.66
N PHE A 35 -0.83 -15.52 3.20
CA PHE A 35 -1.99 -15.59 2.31
C PHE A 35 -1.63 -15.32 0.84
N ASN A 36 -0.35 -15.36 0.45
CA ASN A 36 0.09 -15.07 -0.93
C ASN A 36 -0.41 -16.09 -1.99
N THR A 37 -1.00 -17.21 -1.55
CA THR A 37 -1.58 -18.24 -2.42
C THR A 37 -3.01 -17.93 -2.84
N LEU A 38 -3.67 -16.97 -2.18
CA LEU A 38 -5.04 -16.58 -2.52
C LEU A 38 -5.07 -15.83 -3.85
N ALA A 39 -6.17 -15.97 -4.59
CA ALA A 39 -6.40 -15.24 -5.84
C ALA A 39 -6.67 -13.74 -5.63
N THR A 40 -6.89 -13.32 -4.38
CA THR A 40 -7.23 -11.96 -3.98
C THR A 40 -6.18 -11.42 -3.02
N VAL A 41 -6.00 -10.09 -3.04
CA VAL A 41 -5.13 -9.36 -2.12
C VAL A 41 -5.94 -8.29 -1.38
N VAL A 42 -5.65 -8.10 -0.10
CA VAL A 42 -6.16 -6.97 0.68
C VAL A 42 -5.19 -5.79 0.56
N ALA A 43 -5.67 -4.66 0.03
CA ALA A 43 -4.92 -3.43 -0.16
C ALA A 43 -5.67 -2.23 0.43
N LEU A 44 -4.93 -1.24 0.92
CA LEU A 44 -5.46 0.02 1.43
C LEU A 44 -5.15 1.15 0.43
N PRO A 45 -6.16 1.82 -0.17
CA PRO A 45 -5.94 2.93 -1.07
C PRO A 45 -5.25 4.12 -0.40
N LEU A 46 -4.33 4.73 -1.13
CA LEU A 46 -3.68 5.98 -0.73
C LEU A 46 -4.41 7.17 -1.36
N THR A 47 -4.45 8.28 -0.63
CA THR A 47 -5.03 9.54 -1.09
C THR A 47 -4.12 10.69 -0.72
N SER A 48 -3.98 11.67 -1.60
CA SER A 48 -3.32 12.94 -1.29
C SER A 48 -4.26 13.94 -0.58
N HIS A 49 -5.53 13.58 -0.43
CA HIS A 49 -6.49 14.40 0.33
C HIS A 49 -6.24 14.21 1.83
N LEU A 50 -5.51 15.16 2.42
CA LEU A 50 -5.24 15.20 3.85
C LEU A 50 -6.53 15.53 4.61
N GLN A 51 -6.83 14.77 5.65
CA GLN A 51 -7.95 15.02 6.56
C GLN A 51 -7.46 14.74 7.97
N ASP A 52 -7.91 15.55 8.92
CA ASP A 52 -7.61 15.36 10.33
C ASP A 52 -8.41 14.18 10.88
N ALA A 53 -7.85 12.98 10.72
CA ALA A 53 -8.44 11.71 11.11
C ALA A 53 -7.35 10.71 11.54
N ALA A 54 -6.41 11.17 12.38
CA ALA A 54 -5.20 10.43 12.75
C ALA A 54 -5.45 9.04 13.36
N ALA A 55 -6.64 8.79 13.92
CA ALA A 55 -7.00 7.48 14.46
C ALA A 55 -7.02 6.36 13.40
N LEU A 56 -7.26 6.71 12.12
CA LEU A 56 -7.44 5.75 11.03
C LEU A 56 -6.60 6.08 9.79
N ARG A 57 -5.76 7.13 9.84
CA ARG A 57 -4.97 7.64 8.71
C ARG A 57 -3.50 7.87 9.13
N ILE A 58 -2.56 7.19 8.46
CA ILE A 58 -1.10 7.19 8.66
C ILE A 58 -0.37 7.79 7.45
N ASN A 59 0.49 8.81 7.63
CA ASN A 59 1.02 9.67 6.56
C ASN A 59 2.24 8.96 6.17
N VAL A 60 2.31 8.92 4.87
CA VAL A 60 3.46 8.45 4.19
C VAL A 60 3.98 9.68 3.46
N ALA A 61 5.04 10.25 4.00
CA ALA A 61 5.81 11.22 3.26
C ALA A 61 6.27 10.56 1.95
N PRO A 62 6.12 11.22 0.80
CA PRO A 62 6.58 10.67 -0.46
C PRO A 62 8.10 10.45 -0.38
N SER A 63 8.53 9.21 -0.61
CA SER A 63 9.95 8.85 -0.69
C SER A 63 10.19 7.98 -1.92
N ALA A 64 11.41 8.00 -2.45
CA ALA A 64 11.76 7.18 -3.62
C ALA A 64 11.54 5.67 -3.36
N SER A 65 11.73 5.24 -2.11
CA SER A 65 11.47 3.86 -1.66
C SER A 65 9.97 3.54 -1.57
N ASN A 66 9.11 4.52 -1.31
CA ASN A 66 7.65 4.30 -1.29
C ASN A 66 7.06 4.21 -2.71
N VAL A 67 7.74 4.75 -3.73
CA VAL A 67 7.27 4.74 -5.13
C VAL A 67 7.67 3.46 -5.87
N THR A 68 8.76 2.82 -5.44
CA THR A 68 9.35 1.65 -6.10
C THR A 68 9.40 0.54 -5.06
N GLY A 69 8.54 -0.47 -5.15
CA GLY A 69 8.33 -1.51 -4.12
C GLY A 69 9.55 -2.38 -3.78
N SER A 70 10.59 -1.79 -3.20
CA SER A 70 11.74 -2.44 -2.61
C SER A 70 11.77 -2.14 -1.11
N SER A 71 11.70 -3.21 -0.32
CA SER A 71 11.58 -3.26 1.14
C SER A 71 12.37 -2.16 1.89
N PRO A 72 11.76 -1.48 2.89
CA PRO A 72 12.46 -0.49 3.69
C PRO A 72 13.35 -1.17 4.74
N GLY A 73 14.66 -1.11 4.52
CA GLY A 73 15.65 -1.31 5.57
C GLY A 73 15.61 -0.14 6.55
N SER A 74 15.63 -0.46 7.85
CA SER A 74 15.67 0.42 9.02
C SER A 74 16.29 1.81 8.81
N ALA A 75 15.54 2.86 9.15
CA ALA A 75 15.87 3.87 10.18
C ALA A 75 15.08 5.16 9.96
N GLY A 76 14.57 5.72 11.05
CA GLY A 76 14.15 7.13 11.12
C GLY A 76 12.64 7.33 11.08
N GLU A 77 12.04 7.34 12.26
CA GLU A 77 11.05 8.34 12.71
C GLU A 77 10.42 9.19 11.57
N ALA A 78 9.21 8.86 11.12
CA ALA A 78 8.48 9.68 10.15
C ALA A 78 6.95 9.47 10.24
N ALA A 79 6.18 10.56 10.16
CA ALA A 79 4.85 10.74 10.75
C ALA A 79 3.66 10.87 9.73
N ALA A 80 2.54 10.14 9.98
CA ALA A 80 1.03 10.39 10.15
C ALA A 80 0.06 11.19 9.17
N VAL A 81 -1.11 10.61 8.66
CA VAL A 81 -2.05 10.67 7.40
C VAL A 81 -2.18 9.61 6.24
#